data_AF-A0AAW6LNY3-F1
#
_entry.id   AF-A0AAW6LNY3-F1
#
_cell.length_a   1.000
_cell.length_b   1.000
_cell.length_c   1.000
_cell.angle_alpha   90.00
_cell.angle_beta   90.00
_cell.angle_gamma   90.00
#
_symmetry.space_group_name_H-M   'P 1'
#
loop_
_entity.id
_entity.type
_entity.pdbx_description
1 polymer ?
#
loop_
_entity_poly.entity_id
_entity_poly.type
_entity_poly.pdbx_seq_one_letter_code
_entity_poly.pdbx_strand_id
1 'polypeptide(L)'
;MPRPTQPILSTRNITDAALDAVDATGDFTMPGIAKQLNVTPSSLYTHISGRSEIVELMRIRVMSSISVPHPPAGWSERISAWGWAYRRAAVEHWRLIPLLMTRSVRTEVTFDIDTALVQAFSDGGFDSADTRHAISTLDSLVLGSVVKLSTPDVAWTQSSNPSEITREATTPLRTDDTFDFGLRTLIAGWMAQRVVRLYTEPHSDSDVTSR
;
A
#
# COMPACT_ATOMS: atom_id res chain seq x y z
N MET A 1 42.42 -1.72 19.59
CA MET A 1 41.30 -2.36 18.84
C MET A 1 40.67 -1.31 17.94
N PRO A 2 40.41 -1.60 16.66
CA PRO A 2 39.70 -0.67 15.78
C PRO A 2 38.29 -0.46 16.31
N ARG A 3 37.88 0.81 16.46
CA ARG A 3 36.52 1.18 16.88
C ARG A 3 35.58 0.82 15.73
N PRO A 4 34.49 0.05 15.94
CA PRO A 4 33.54 -0.23 14.87
C PRO A 4 33.02 1.09 14.30
N THR A 5 33.08 1.22 12.97
CA THR A 5 32.81 2.45 12.20
C THR A 5 31.33 2.82 12.11
N GLN A 6 30.44 2.01 12.68
CA GLN A 6 29.05 2.37 12.92
C GLN A 6 28.70 2.23 14.40
N PRO A 7 28.07 3.25 15.02
CA PRO A 7 27.49 3.08 16.35
C PRO A 7 26.45 1.96 16.30
N ILE A 8 26.55 1.02 17.25
CA ILE A 8 25.67 -0.16 17.38
C ILE A 8 24.19 0.27 17.43
N LEU A 9 23.93 1.46 17.97
CA LEU A 9 22.60 2.05 18.06
C LEU A 9 22.44 3.20 17.05
N SER A 10 21.39 3.11 16.24
CA SER A 10 20.97 4.13 15.29
C SER A 10 19.46 4.05 15.10
N THR A 11 18.84 5.13 14.63
CA THR A 11 17.42 5.14 14.27
C THR A 11 17.07 4.00 13.32
N ARG A 12 17.93 3.73 12.33
CA ARG A 12 17.77 2.60 11.40
C ARG A 12 17.72 1.26 12.11
N ASN A 13 18.69 0.95 12.98
CA ASN A 13 18.73 -0.34 13.68
C ASN A 13 17.53 -0.50 14.64
N ILE A 14 17.05 0.60 15.23
CA ILE A 14 15.83 0.62 16.05
C ILE A 14 14.60 0.29 15.20
N THR A 15 14.48 0.89 14.02
CA THR A 15 13.38 0.63 13.07
C THR A 15 13.39 -0.80 12.57
N ASP A 16 14.55 -1.33 12.16
CA ASP A 16 14.69 -2.70 11.68
C ASP A 16 14.30 -3.71 12.78
N ALA A 17 14.78 -3.52 14.02
CA ALA A 17 14.39 -4.36 15.16
C ALA A 17 12.89 -4.28 15.49
N ALA A 18 12.27 -3.10 15.33
CA ALA A 18 10.84 -2.94 15.53
C ALA A 18 10.01 -3.66 14.44
N LEU A 19 10.46 -3.59 13.18
CA LEU A 19 9.82 -4.32 12.06
C LEU A 19 9.87 -5.83 12.32
N ASP A 20 11.04 -6.37 12.68
CA ASP A 20 11.20 -7.80 13.00
C ASP A 20 10.22 -8.24 14.11
N ALA A 21 10.07 -7.42 15.15
CA ALA A 21 9.16 -7.72 16.27
C ALA A 21 7.68 -7.71 15.84
N VAL A 22 7.28 -6.73 15.01
CA VAL A 22 5.92 -6.61 14.46
C VAL A 22 5.63 -7.75 13.50
N ASP A 23 6.54 -8.09 12.61
CA ASP A 23 6.38 -9.20 11.68
C ASP A 23 6.27 -10.54 12.40
N ALA A 24 6.94 -10.70 13.55
CA ALA A 24 6.83 -11.90 14.37
C ALA A 24 5.52 -11.96 15.18
N THR A 25 5.11 -10.87 15.81
CA THR A 25 4.09 -10.90 16.89
C THR A 25 2.91 -9.96 16.71
N GLY A 26 2.97 -9.05 15.75
CA GLY A 26 1.97 -8.00 15.54
C GLY A 26 2.21 -6.74 16.35
N ASP A 27 3.19 -6.73 17.24
CA ASP A 27 3.54 -5.55 18.03
C ASP A 27 5.02 -5.57 18.46
N PHE A 28 5.46 -4.49 19.09
CA PHE A 28 6.76 -4.33 19.70
C PHE A 28 6.65 -3.60 21.04
N THR A 29 7.64 -3.78 21.90
CA THR A 29 7.78 -3.00 23.14
C THR A 29 9.16 -2.38 23.21
N MET A 30 9.27 -1.22 23.87
CA MET A 30 10.57 -0.56 24.06
C MET A 30 11.60 -1.47 24.77
N PRO A 31 11.26 -2.20 25.84
CA PRO A 31 12.16 -3.17 26.43
C PRO A 31 12.51 -4.34 25.49
N GLY A 32 11.56 -4.79 24.66
CA GLY A 32 11.78 -5.83 23.65
C GLY A 32 12.84 -5.42 22.63
N ILE A 33 12.71 -4.22 22.05
CA ILE A 33 13.69 -3.66 21.11
C ILE A 33 15.07 -3.51 21.78
N ALA A 34 15.11 -2.96 23.00
CA ALA A 34 16.36 -2.78 23.73
C ALA A 34 17.09 -4.12 23.97
N LYS A 35 16.33 -5.15 24.36
CA LYS A 35 16.85 -6.51 24.53
C LYS A 35 17.39 -7.08 23.21
N GLN A 36 16.67 -6.92 22.10
CA GLN A 36 17.10 -7.40 20.78
C GLN A 36 18.41 -6.72 20.33
N LEU A 37 18.56 -5.44 20.62
CA LEU A 37 19.76 -4.65 20.28
C LEU A 37 20.88 -4.73 21.33
N ASN A 38 20.70 -5.49 22.41
CA ASN A 38 21.63 -5.60 23.54
C ASN A 38 22.01 -4.24 24.16
N VAL A 39 21.03 -3.36 24.35
CA VAL A 39 21.17 -2.04 24.98
C VAL A 39 20.13 -1.83 26.08
N THR A 40 20.24 -0.72 26.83
CA THR A 40 19.22 -0.33 27.80
C THR A 40 18.04 0.38 27.10
N PRO A 41 16.80 0.30 27.61
CA PRO A 41 15.68 1.08 27.08
C PRO A 41 15.94 2.59 27.04
N SER A 42 16.67 3.11 28.05
CA SER A 42 17.04 4.52 28.13
C SER A 42 17.87 4.97 26.92
N SER A 43 18.78 4.12 26.44
CA SER A 43 19.62 4.40 25.28
C SER A 43 18.80 4.61 24.00
N LEU A 44 17.66 3.92 23.85
CA LEU A 44 16.78 4.10 22.67
C LEU A 44 16.27 5.53 22.55
N TYR A 45 15.88 6.14 23.67
CA TYR A 45 15.31 7.50 23.70
C TYR A 45 16.30 8.62 23.35
N THR A 46 17.59 8.29 23.16
CA THR A 46 18.57 9.24 22.62
C THR A 46 18.49 9.40 21.10
N HIS A 47 17.83 8.46 20.41
CA HIS A 47 17.69 8.44 18.96
C HIS A 47 16.25 8.59 18.47
N ILE A 48 15.28 8.34 19.34
CA ILE A 48 13.85 8.45 19.04
C ILE A 48 13.12 9.11 20.22
N SER A 49 12.04 9.82 19.92
CA SER A 49 11.14 10.46 20.86
C SER A 49 10.13 9.48 21.48
N GLY A 50 9.94 8.31 20.87
CA GLY A 50 9.14 7.23 21.44
C GLY A 50 8.52 6.30 20.40
N ARG A 51 7.58 5.47 20.87
CA ARG A 51 6.88 4.46 20.06
C ARG A 51 6.25 5.02 18.79
N SER A 52 5.66 6.21 18.88
CA SER A 52 5.02 6.89 17.74
C SER A 52 5.98 7.15 16.60
N GLU A 53 7.20 7.59 16.90
CA GLU A 53 8.22 7.84 15.88
C GLU A 53 8.71 6.53 15.27
N ILE A 54 8.88 5.47 16.06
CA ILE A 54 9.23 4.14 15.54
C ILE A 54 8.20 3.67 14.51
N VAL A 55 6.89 3.83 14.79
CA VAL A 55 5.83 3.46 13.84
C VAL A 55 5.93 4.25 12.53
N GLU A 56 6.17 5.56 12.59
CA GLU A 56 6.34 6.36 11.37
C GLU A 56 7.64 6.03 10.62
N LEU A 57 8.72 5.68 11.32
CA LEU A 57 9.95 5.19 10.68
C LEU A 57 9.74 3.85 9.98
N MET A 58 8.96 2.94 10.57
CA MET A 58 8.56 1.70 9.92
C MET A 58 7.71 1.98 8.67
N ARG A 59 6.78 2.94 8.74
CA ARG A 59 6.04 3.43 7.57
C ARG A 59 6.99 3.90 6.47
N ILE A 60 7.92 4.80 6.79
CA ILE A 60 8.91 5.29 5.82
C ILE A 60 9.68 4.11 5.21
N ARG A 61 10.19 3.20 6.04
CA ARG A 61 10.98 2.05 5.61
C ARG A 61 10.24 1.16 4.61
N VAL A 62 8.97 0.88 4.86
CA VAL A 62 8.12 0.06 3.99
C VAL A 62 7.72 0.83 2.73
N MET A 63 7.25 2.07 2.87
CA MET A 63 6.81 2.89 1.74
C MET A 63 7.96 3.25 0.79
N SER A 64 9.19 3.43 1.29
CA SER A 64 10.37 3.69 0.45
C SER A 64 10.76 2.51 -0.45
N SER A 65 10.23 1.30 -0.21
CA SER A 65 10.40 0.16 -1.13
C SER A 65 9.46 0.21 -2.33
N ILE A 66 8.43 1.05 -2.27
CA ILE A 66 7.38 1.18 -3.27
C ILE A 66 7.76 2.33 -4.21
N SER A 67 7.76 2.07 -5.50
CA SER A 67 8.01 3.09 -6.53
C SER A 67 6.90 3.09 -7.56
N VAL A 68 6.59 4.28 -8.07
CA VAL A 68 5.74 4.46 -9.25
C VAL A 68 6.69 4.61 -10.45
N PRO A 69 6.54 3.81 -11.51
CA PRO A 69 7.35 4.00 -12.72
C PRO A 69 7.17 5.42 -13.29
N HIS A 70 8.23 5.93 -13.91
CA HIS A 70 8.23 7.23 -14.58
C HIS A 70 7.93 7.06 -16.07
N PRO A 71 7.58 8.14 -16.79
CA PRO A 71 7.52 8.14 -18.25
C PRO A 71 8.79 7.52 -18.88
N PRO A 72 8.67 6.81 -20.02
CA PRO A 72 7.55 6.81 -20.96
C PRO A 72 6.43 5.80 -20.67
N ALA A 73 6.42 5.13 -19.51
CA ALA A 73 5.34 4.21 -19.14
C ALA A 73 3.97 4.90 -19.13
N GLY A 74 2.96 4.22 -19.68
CA GLY A 74 1.59 4.73 -19.71
C GLY A 74 0.98 4.79 -18.31
N TRP A 75 -0.04 5.63 -18.10
CA TRP A 75 -0.66 5.77 -16.78
C TRP A 75 -1.14 4.43 -16.19
N SER A 76 -1.78 3.58 -16.97
CA SER A 76 -2.33 2.30 -16.51
C SER A 76 -1.23 1.31 -16.12
N GLU A 77 -0.11 1.33 -16.83
CA GLU A 77 1.08 0.55 -16.50
C GLU A 77 1.70 1.03 -15.18
N ARG A 78 1.81 2.35 -14.99
CA ARG A 78 2.33 2.95 -13.75
C ARG A 78 1.47 2.58 -12.54
N ILE A 79 0.16 2.67 -12.67
CA ILE A 79 -0.81 2.29 -11.63
C ILE A 79 -0.76 0.79 -11.34
N SER A 80 -0.67 -0.04 -12.38
CA SER A 80 -0.55 -1.50 -12.21
C SER A 80 0.73 -1.88 -11.46
N ALA A 81 1.87 -1.33 -11.87
CA ALA A 81 3.16 -1.58 -11.24
C ALA A 81 3.18 -1.11 -9.77
N TRP A 82 2.61 0.06 -9.50
CA TRP A 82 2.48 0.56 -8.13
C TRP A 82 1.59 -0.35 -7.27
N GLY A 83 0.42 -0.77 -7.78
CA GLY A 83 -0.49 -1.66 -7.05
C GLY A 83 0.20 -2.97 -6.64
N TRP A 84 0.99 -3.56 -7.54
CA TRP A 84 1.80 -4.74 -7.23
C TRP A 84 2.94 -4.48 -6.24
N ALA A 85 3.66 -3.37 -6.38
CA ALA A 85 4.71 -2.99 -5.45
C ALA A 85 4.15 -2.77 -4.03
N TYR A 86 3.04 -2.04 -3.93
CA TYR A 86 2.37 -1.79 -2.67
C TYR A 86 1.84 -3.07 -2.04
N ARG A 87 1.17 -3.93 -2.82
CA ARG A 87 0.71 -5.23 -2.30
C ARG A 87 1.87 -6.08 -1.79
N ARG A 88 2.99 -6.18 -2.51
CA ARG A 88 4.15 -6.97 -2.04
C ARG A 88 4.63 -6.48 -0.68
N ALA A 89 4.82 -5.17 -0.53
CA ALA A 89 5.23 -4.57 0.73
C ALA A 89 4.19 -4.81 1.86
N ALA A 90 2.91 -4.71 1.54
CA ALA A 90 1.84 -4.93 2.50
C ALA A 90 1.66 -6.41 2.89
N VAL A 91 1.96 -7.35 1.99
CA VAL A 91 1.97 -8.80 2.27
C VAL A 91 3.17 -9.17 3.14
N GLU A 92 4.35 -8.62 2.83
CA GLU A 92 5.58 -8.84 3.60
C GLU A 92 5.41 -8.40 5.05
N HIS A 93 4.80 -7.23 5.27
CA HIS A 93 4.59 -6.64 6.59
C HIS A 93 3.10 -6.58 6.99
N TRP A 94 2.32 -7.62 6.72
CA TRP A 94 0.87 -7.60 6.93
C TRP A 94 0.47 -7.29 8.38
N ARG A 95 1.29 -7.71 9.35
CA ARG A 95 1.10 -7.48 10.77
C ARG A 95 1.32 -6.03 11.20
N LEU A 96 2.00 -5.23 10.37
CA LEU A 96 2.21 -3.80 10.59
C LEU A 96 0.96 -2.98 10.24
N ILE A 97 0.13 -3.44 9.30
CA ILE A 97 -1.01 -2.69 8.77
C ILE A 97 -1.94 -2.14 9.87
N PRO A 98 -2.36 -2.91 10.91
CA PRO A 98 -3.19 -2.36 11.99
C PRO A 98 -2.55 -1.20 12.74
N LEU A 99 -1.22 -1.21 12.92
CA LEU A 99 -0.49 -0.12 13.57
C LEU A 99 -0.46 1.15 12.71
N LEU A 100 -0.41 1.00 11.39
CA LEU A 100 -0.40 2.12 10.45
C LEU A 100 -1.78 2.78 10.27
N MET A 101 -2.86 2.00 10.37
CA MET A 101 -4.24 2.47 10.18
C MET A 101 -4.78 3.35 11.32
N THR A 102 -4.16 3.29 12.50
CA THR A 102 -4.61 4.08 13.68
C THR A 102 -4.03 5.49 13.73
N ARG A 103 -3.26 5.90 12.71
CA ARG A 103 -2.47 7.14 12.73
C ARG A 103 -2.58 7.88 11.39
N SER A 104 -2.69 9.21 11.45
CA SER A 104 -2.57 10.06 10.27
C SER A 104 -1.16 9.96 9.70
N VAL A 105 -1.06 9.80 8.37
CA VAL A 105 0.20 9.77 7.62
C VAL A 105 0.87 11.15 7.69
N ARG A 106 2.17 11.20 8.00
CA ARG A 106 2.92 12.47 8.13
C ARG A 106 4.30 12.47 7.44
N THR A 107 4.51 11.63 6.44
CA THR A 107 5.85 11.37 5.90
C THR A 107 5.99 11.85 4.45
N GLU A 108 7.10 12.53 4.16
CA GLU A 108 7.45 13.03 2.80
C GLU A 108 7.39 11.93 1.74
N VAL A 109 7.90 10.73 2.05
CA VAL A 109 7.85 9.56 1.14
C VAL A 109 6.43 9.23 0.69
N THR A 110 5.42 9.36 1.56
CA THR A 110 4.04 9.07 1.16
C THR A 110 3.49 10.18 0.28
N PHE A 111 3.86 11.43 0.55
CA PHE A 111 3.48 12.57 -0.28
C PHE A 111 4.08 12.48 -1.70
N ASP A 112 5.33 12.01 -1.83
CA ASP A 112 5.98 11.81 -3.12
C ASP A 112 5.27 10.72 -3.94
N ILE A 113 4.89 9.61 -3.28
CA ILE A 113 4.10 8.54 -3.92
C ILE A 113 2.73 9.07 -4.36
N ASP A 114 2.03 9.79 -3.49
CA ASP A 114 0.72 10.39 -3.82
C ASP A 114 0.85 11.33 -5.01
N THR A 115 1.89 12.17 -5.04
CA THR A 115 2.18 13.09 -6.16
C THR A 115 2.39 12.31 -7.46
N ALA A 116 3.17 11.23 -7.42
CA ALA A 116 3.45 10.40 -8.60
C ALA A 116 2.19 9.67 -9.11
N LEU A 117 1.29 9.24 -8.22
CA LEU A 117 0.00 8.64 -8.58
C LEU A 117 -0.94 9.68 -9.20
N VAL A 118 -1.05 10.86 -8.59
CA VAL A 118 -1.84 11.98 -9.12
C VAL A 118 -1.34 12.37 -10.51
N GLN A 119 -0.03 12.44 -10.71
CA GLN A 119 0.56 12.68 -12.03
C GLN A 119 0.22 11.57 -13.02
N ALA A 120 0.32 10.29 -12.63
CA ALA A 120 -0.06 9.17 -13.50
C ALA A 120 -1.52 9.28 -13.94
N PHE A 121 -2.45 9.50 -13.01
CA PHE A 121 -3.86 9.70 -13.35
C PHE A 121 -4.11 10.97 -14.18
N SER A 122 -3.39 12.07 -13.91
CA SER A 122 -3.47 13.29 -14.72
C SER A 122 -3.00 13.06 -16.15
N ASP A 123 -1.89 12.34 -16.36
CA ASP A 123 -1.41 11.92 -17.69
C ASP A 123 -2.43 11.02 -18.40
N GLY A 124 -3.22 10.27 -17.62
CA GLY A 124 -4.35 9.49 -18.10
C GLY A 124 -5.58 10.32 -18.45
N GLY A 125 -5.65 11.60 -18.10
CA GLY A 125 -6.78 12.50 -18.35
C GLY A 125 -7.87 12.47 -17.27
N PHE A 126 -7.55 12.05 -16.05
CA PHE A 126 -8.49 12.04 -14.93
C PHE A 126 -8.55 13.42 -14.26
N ASP A 127 -9.75 13.81 -13.81
CA ASP A 127 -9.89 14.98 -12.94
C ASP A 127 -9.47 14.68 -11.49
N SER A 128 -9.43 15.71 -10.65
CA SER A 128 -8.99 15.56 -9.26
C SER A 128 -9.93 14.71 -8.40
N ALA A 129 -11.23 14.70 -8.69
CA ALA A 129 -12.21 13.94 -7.92
C ALA A 129 -12.11 12.45 -8.24
N ASP A 130 -12.08 12.11 -9.52
CA ASP A 130 -11.90 10.75 -10.01
C ASP A 130 -10.54 10.19 -9.57
N THR A 131 -9.48 10.99 -9.61
CA THR A 131 -8.15 10.59 -9.12
C THR A 131 -8.19 10.17 -7.66
N ARG A 132 -8.84 10.96 -6.78
CA ARG A 132 -8.97 10.61 -5.35
C ARG A 132 -9.79 9.33 -5.15
N HIS A 133 -10.89 9.17 -5.90
CA HIS A 133 -11.69 7.94 -5.83
C HIS A 133 -10.90 6.72 -6.33
N ALA A 134 -10.13 6.86 -7.40
CA ALA A 134 -9.33 5.78 -7.95
C ALA A 134 -8.23 5.34 -6.98
N ILE A 135 -7.48 6.29 -6.40
CA ILE A 135 -6.46 6.00 -5.37
C ILE A 135 -7.08 5.30 -4.16
N SER A 136 -8.18 5.83 -3.61
CA SER A 136 -8.86 5.22 -2.45
C SER A 136 -9.39 3.81 -2.73
N THR A 137 -9.89 3.57 -3.95
CA THR A 137 -10.35 2.24 -4.39
C THR A 137 -9.18 1.26 -4.53
N LEU A 138 -8.04 1.74 -5.03
CA LEU A 138 -6.83 0.95 -5.18
C LEU A 138 -6.23 0.57 -3.81
N ASP A 139 -6.17 1.51 -2.88
CA ASP A 139 -5.80 1.26 -1.48
C ASP A 139 -6.68 0.19 -0.85
N SER A 140 -8.00 0.31 -1.03
CA SER A 140 -8.97 -0.65 -0.51
C SER A 140 -8.76 -2.05 -1.09
N LEU A 141 -8.44 -2.15 -2.40
CA LEU A 141 -8.11 -3.42 -3.03
C LEU A 141 -6.85 -4.04 -2.43
N VAL A 142 -5.78 -3.26 -2.27
CA VAL A 142 -4.51 -3.73 -1.70
C VAL A 142 -4.71 -4.20 -0.26
N LEU A 143 -5.26 -3.35 0.60
CA LEU A 143 -5.49 -3.66 2.01
C LEU A 143 -6.45 -4.86 2.19
N GLY A 144 -7.53 -4.91 1.41
CA GLY A 144 -8.46 -6.04 1.40
C GLY A 144 -7.81 -7.36 0.96
N SER A 145 -6.85 -7.31 0.04
CA SER A 145 -6.11 -8.50 -0.41
C SER A 145 -5.20 -9.08 0.68
N VAL A 146 -4.71 -8.24 1.60
CA VAL A 146 -3.81 -8.62 2.70
C VAL A 146 -4.58 -9.23 3.86
N VAL A 147 -5.76 -8.69 4.21
CA VAL A 147 -6.62 -9.23 5.28
C VAL A 147 -6.97 -10.71 5.04
N LYS A 148 -7.16 -11.11 3.78
CA LYS A 148 -7.39 -12.52 3.42
C LYS A 148 -6.26 -13.45 3.85
N LEU A 149 -5.00 -12.99 3.91
CA LEU A 149 -3.89 -13.82 4.40
C LEU A 149 -3.98 -14.15 5.89
N SER A 150 -4.71 -13.33 6.66
CA SER A 150 -4.94 -13.55 8.09
C SER A 150 -6.22 -14.35 8.39
N THR A 151 -7.03 -14.63 7.37
CA THR A 151 -8.32 -15.30 7.52
C THR A 151 -8.17 -16.77 7.12
N PRO A 152 -8.66 -17.73 7.93
CA PRO A 152 -8.74 -19.13 7.49
C PRO A 152 -9.57 -19.26 6.19
N ASP A 153 -9.18 -20.16 5.28
CA ASP A 153 -9.86 -20.44 3.99
C ASP A 153 -11.34 -20.89 4.10
N VAL A 154 -11.88 -20.97 5.31
CA VAL A 154 -13.14 -21.65 5.67
C VAL A 154 -14.35 -20.72 5.84
N ALA A 155 -14.37 -19.55 5.21
CA ALA A 155 -15.50 -18.61 5.38
C ALA A 155 -16.83 -19.08 4.75
N TRP A 156 -16.84 -20.11 3.88
CA TRP A 156 -18.04 -20.52 3.13
C TRP A 156 -18.48 -21.98 3.32
N THR A 157 -17.98 -22.70 4.32
CA THR A 157 -18.41 -24.07 4.59
C THR A 157 -19.52 -24.12 5.63
N GLN A 158 -20.75 -23.78 5.24
CA GLN A 158 -21.95 -24.07 6.05
C GLN A 158 -22.85 -25.16 5.45
N SER A 159 -22.62 -25.59 4.21
CA SER A 159 -23.32 -26.76 3.65
C SER A 159 -22.49 -28.02 3.83
N SER A 160 -23.04 -29.03 4.50
CA SER A 160 -22.50 -30.39 4.58
C SER A 160 -22.60 -31.15 3.24
N ASN A 161 -23.32 -30.62 2.25
CA ASN A 161 -23.40 -31.16 0.88
C ASN A 161 -23.61 -30.04 -0.16
N PRO A 162 -22.57 -29.27 -0.53
CA PRO A 162 -22.68 -28.24 -1.54
C PRO A 162 -22.95 -28.86 -2.93
N SER A 163 -23.76 -28.17 -3.74
CA SER A 163 -23.94 -28.50 -5.16
C SER A 163 -22.60 -28.37 -5.91
N GLU A 164 -22.51 -28.94 -7.11
CA GLU A 164 -21.30 -28.86 -7.94
C GLU A 164 -20.90 -27.40 -8.25
N ILE A 165 -21.88 -26.57 -8.63
CA ILE A 165 -21.68 -25.12 -8.88
C ILE A 165 -21.14 -24.42 -7.63
N THR A 166 -21.68 -24.76 -6.44
CA THR A 166 -21.18 -24.18 -5.18
C THR A 166 -19.76 -24.64 -4.88
N ARG A 167 -19.43 -25.92 -5.08
CA ARG A 167 -18.05 -26.42 -4.87
C ARG A 167 -17.05 -25.70 -5.76
N GLU A 168 -17.35 -25.60 -7.05
CA GLU A 168 -16.49 -24.92 -8.02
C GLU A 168 -16.27 -23.46 -7.63
N ALA A 169 -17.34 -22.72 -7.32
CA ALA A 169 -17.27 -21.32 -6.89
C ALA A 169 -16.54 -21.10 -5.55
N THR A 170 -16.50 -22.11 -4.68
CA THR A 170 -15.80 -22.05 -3.37
C THR A 170 -14.38 -22.61 -3.40
N THR A 171 -13.90 -23.07 -4.55
CA THR A 171 -12.53 -23.59 -4.67
C THR A 171 -11.54 -22.45 -4.36
N PRO A 172 -10.59 -22.63 -3.43
CA PRO A 172 -9.65 -21.58 -3.07
C PRO A 172 -8.86 -21.09 -4.28
N LEU A 173 -8.89 -19.78 -4.51
CA LEU A 173 -8.10 -19.12 -5.55
C LEU A 173 -6.76 -18.66 -4.97
N ARG A 174 -5.72 -18.61 -5.81
CA ARG A 174 -4.47 -17.97 -5.40
C ARG A 174 -4.74 -16.48 -5.13
N THR A 175 -4.19 -15.97 -4.03
CA THR A 175 -4.38 -14.58 -3.61
C THR A 175 -3.81 -13.59 -4.62
N ASP A 176 -2.74 -13.97 -5.32
CA ASP A 176 -2.13 -13.18 -6.39
C ASP A 176 -3.05 -13.07 -7.61
N ASP A 177 -3.64 -14.19 -8.05
CA ASP A 177 -4.56 -14.22 -9.20
C ASP A 177 -5.82 -13.39 -8.91
N THR A 178 -6.33 -13.46 -7.68
CA THR A 178 -7.48 -12.65 -7.24
C THR A 178 -7.16 -11.16 -7.27
N PHE A 179 -5.96 -10.79 -6.83
CA PHE A 179 -5.51 -9.39 -6.86
C PHE A 179 -5.30 -8.89 -8.29
N ASP A 180 -4.64 -9.68 -9.15
CA ASP A 180 -4.45 -9.36 -10.57
C ASP A 180 -5.80 -9.13 -11.26
N PHE A 181 -6.77 -10.03 -11.04
CA PHE A 181 -8.12 -9.89 -11.57
C PHE A 181 -8.76 -8.57 -11.12
N GLY A 182 -8.76 -8.30 -9.80
CA GLY A 182 -9.34 -7.07 -9.25
C GLY A 182 -8.68 -5.80 -9.80
N LEU A 183 -7.34 -5.78 -9.85
CA LEU A 183 -6.56 -4.64 -10.36
C LEU A 183 -6.87 -4.37 -11.84
N ARG A 184 -6.89 -5.42 -12.67
CA ARG A 184 -7.25 -5.30 -14.09
C ARG A 184 -8.69 -4.83 -14.28
N THR A 185 -9.62 -5.33 -13.47
CA THR A 185 -11.03 -4.89 -13.51
C THR A 185 -11.16 -3.41 -13.17
N LEU A 186 -10.47 -2.93 -12.13
CA LEU A 186 -10.47 -1.50 -11.78
C LEU A 186 -9.91 -0.64 -12.91
N ILE A 187 -8.73 -0.99 -13.44
CA ILE A 187 -8.08 -0.25 -14.53
C ILE A 187 -8.99 -0.23 -15.78
N ALA A 188 -9.60 -1.37 -16.13
CA ALA A 188 -10.55 -1.46 -17.24
C ALA A 188 -11.80 -0.58 -17.01
N GLY A 189 -12.35 -0.57 -15.80
CA GLY A 189 -13.47 0.27 -15.42
C GLY A 189 -13.14 1.77 -15.53
N TRP A 190 -11.97 2.19 -15.04
CA TRP A 190 -11.50 3.57 -15.16
C TRP A 190 -11.24 3.97 -16.61
N MET A 191 -10.68 3.07 -17.43
CA MET A 191 -10.56 3.29 -18.88
C MET A 191 -11.93 3.53 -19.54
N ALA A 192 -12.93 2.72 -19.20
CA ALA A 192 -14.27 2.83 -19.78
C ALA A 192 -14.99 4.13 -19.37
N GLN A 193 -14.88 4.53 -18.10
CA GLN A 193 -15.46 5.78 -17.60
C GLN A 193 -14.89 7.00 -18.32
N ARG A 194 -13.61 6.96 -18.70
CA ARG A 194 -12.97 7.99 -19.52
C ARG A 194 -13.61 8.15 -20.88
N VAL A 195 -13.85 7.03 -21.56
CA VAL A 195 -14.44 7.01 -22.91
C VAL A 195 -15.82 7.65 -22.88
N VAL A 196 -16.64 7.30 -21.89
CA VAL A 196 -18.00 7.86 -21.76
C VAL A 196 -17.97 9.39 -21.59
N ARG A 197 -17.06 9.94 -20.78
CA ARG A 197 -16.98 11.40 -20.58
C ARG A 197 -16.56 12.15 -21.85
N LEU A 198 -15.58 11.62 -22.60
CA LEU A 198 -15.14 12.21 -23.87
C LEU A 198 -16.27 12.30 -24.93
N TYR A 199 -17.28 11.44 -24.84
CA TYR A 199 -18.43 11.44 -25.75
C TYR A 199 -19.68 12.15 -25.18
N THR A 200 -19.69 12.51 -23.89
CA THR A 200 -20.88 13.08 -23.23
C THR A 200 -20.74 14.57 -22.91
N GLU A 201 -19.52 15.12 -22.87
CA GLU A 201 -19.35 16.57 -22.80
C GLU A 201 -19.55 17.21 -24.19
N PRO A 202 -20.48 18.17 -24.34
CA PRO A 202 -20.67 18.85 -25.62
C PRO A 202 -19.39 19.62 -25.96
N HIS A 203 -18.82 19.36 -27.14
CA HIS A 203 -17.82 20.23 -27.74
C HIS A 203 -18.41 21.64 -27.78
N SER A 204 -17.98 22.51 -26.86
CA SER A 204 -18.25 23.93 -26.96
C SER A 204 -17.42 24.48 -28.11
N ASP A 205 -17.98 24.42 -29.31
CA ASP A 205 -17.55 25.22 -30.46
C ASP A 205 -17.72 26.70 -30.09
N SER A 206 -16.71 27.27 -29.45
CA SER A 206 -16.55 28.72 -29.34
C SER A 206 -15.59 29.17 -30.43
N ASP A 207 -16.01 29.05 -31.69
CA ASP A 207 -15.30 29.68 -32.80
C ASP A 207 -16.21 29.98 -34.01
N VAL A 208 -17.29 30.74 -33.80
CA VAL A 208 -17.95 31.43 -34.91
C VAL A 208 -18.45 32.81 -34.44
N THR A 209 -18.10 33.82 -35.23
CA THR A 209 -18.60 35.21 -35.29
C THR A 209 -18.04 36.27 -34.34
N SER A 210 -16.96 36.91 -34.78
CA SER A 210 -16.91 38.38 -34.78
C SER A 210 -16.58 38.87 -36.20
N ARG A 211 -17.61 39.41 -36.86
CA ARG A 211 -17.53 40.37 -37.95
C ARG A 211 -18.27 41.61 -37.50
#